data_AF-A0A7Z7IKL4-F1
#
_entry.id   AF-A0A7Z7IKL4-F1
#
_cell.length_a   1.000
_cell.length_b   1.000
_cell.length_c   1.000
_cell.angle_alpha   90.00
_cell.angle_beta   90.00
_cell.angle_gamma   90.00
#
_symmetry.space_group_name_H-M   'P 1'
#
loop_
_entity.id
_entity.type
_entity.pdbx_description
1 polymer ?
#
loop_
_entity_poly.entity_id
_entity_poly.type
_entity_poly.pdbx_seq_one_letter_code
_entity_poly.pdbx_strand_id
1 'polypeptide(L)'
;MSYLIATPEFLAAAATDLANVGSSINEASAAAAAPTMSLVAAGADEGSAAIAARFGAHAQAYQSLSVQAALFHQQFVQSLAAGANSYAVAEAVNASAQSLPQDLLNLINAPTQTLFNRPLIGNGADGAPGTGANGGDGGIFYGNGGNGGSGGPNQGGGNGGSAGLWGNGGNGGAAGNTTTAGVNGFSGGTGGNGGWLWGNGGAGGNGGNGGPAPLAGGVGTTGGAGGYGGGAGLFYGFGGPGGNGGTGGAAPATGPSPTILPAGGVGGTGGNGGGGAALFGFGGAGGIGGAGGTTDGTVTGVGGFGGQGGNGGQGGLVYGVPGAGGTGGVGGNGIGTDTVSFGGHGGSGGNGGALGLFGNGASGGNGGAGGDGALGNAVEGGNGGVGGLGGDGRAGGLLYGNGGTGGNGGLGGNGAAGTTTGFAGSGGFAGSGGDAMLIGTGGVGGNGGGIGARSTTFVPADRQPVGGIGGNGGRAGLLFGTGGNGGNGGATSVGGTLYAAGGNGGNGGWVFGDGGTGGNGGAGGANSAGNGGVGGNAALLFGNGGAGGTGGTGGIGAGGAGGRGAILIGNGGVGGNGAPGGNGAGGNGGSAVLIGNGGNGGNGTGTGAGGAGGAGGFLFGQNGTPGT
;
A
#
# COMPACT_ATOMS: atom_id res chain seq x y z
N MET A 1 -21.38 31.82 -14.65
CA MET A 1 -22.71 32.31 -14.22
C MET A 1 -22.48 33.26 -13.06
N SER A 2 -22.92 34.52 -13.15
CA SER A 2 -22.80 35.46 -12.03
C SER A 2 -23.84 35.09 -10.98
N TYR A 3 -23.39 34.77 -9.76
CA TYR A 3 -24.31 34.58 -8.64
C TYR A 3 -24.87 35.95 -8.23
N LEU A 4 -26.18 36.09 -8.29
CA LEU A 4 -26.89 37.22 -7.70
C LEU A 4 -27.13 36.87 -6.23
N ILE A 5 -26.52 37.60 -5.30
CA ILE A 5 -26.80 37.51 -3.87
C ILE A 5 -27.66 38.73 -3.52
N ALA A 6 -28.93 38.48 -3.23
CA ALA A 6 -29.83 39.50 -2.67
C ALA A 6 -29.93 39.27 -1.16
N THR A 7 -30.04 40.34 -0.38
CA THR A 7 -30.27 40.27 1.06
C THR A 7 -31.67 40.83 1.38
N PRO A 8 -32.70 39.96 1.44
CA PRO A 8 -34.09 40.39 1.55
C PRO A 8 -34.37 41.31 2.76
N GLU A 9 -33.65 41.11 3.86
CA GLU A 9 -33.76 41.91 5.08
C GLU A 9 -33.35 43.37 4.86
N PHE A 10 -32.27 43.62 4.11
CA PHE A 10 -31.82 44.98 3.80
C PHE A 10 -32.77 45.67 2.82
N LEU A 11 -33.37 44.93 1.88
CA LEU A 11 -34.35 45.48 0.93
C LEU A 11 -35.68 45.84 1.60
N ALA A 12 -36.14 45.03 2.57
CA ALA A 12 -37.33 45.32 3.36
C ALA A 12 -37.14 46.53 4.29
N ALA A 13 -35.96 46.66 4.91
CA ALA A 13 -35.59 47.84 5.69
C ALA A 13 -35.56 49.11 4.82
N ALA A 14 -34.92 49.05 3.65
CA ALA A 14 -34.89 50.17 2.71
C ALA A 14 -36.28 50.60 2.23
N ALA A 15 -37.19 49.66 1.97
CA ALA A 15 -38.58 49.98 1.61
C ALA A 15 -39.32 50.73 2.75
N THR A 16 -39.06 50.36 4.01
CA THR A 16 -39.63 51.03 5.19
C THR A 16 -39.07 52.45 5.35
N ASP A 17 -37.75 52.63 5.21
CA ASP A 17 -37.11 53.94 5.27
C ASP A 17 -37.62 54.87 4.15
N LEU A 18 -37.75 54.35 2.93
CA LEU A 18 -38.31 55.09 1.81
C LEU A 18 -39.78 55.48 2.05
N ALA A 19 -40.59 54.62 2.67
CA ALA A 19 -41.96 54.97 3.06
C ALA A 19 -41.99 56.15 4.05
N ASN A 20 -41.10 56.14 5.05
CA ASN A 20 -40.98 57.22 6.03
C ASN A 20 -40.53 58.55 5.38
N VAL A 21 -39.57 58.50 4.45
CA VAL A 21 -39.15 59.65 3.65
C VAL A 21 -40.30 60.18 2.79
N GLY A 22 -41.10 59.29 2.19
CA GLY A 22 -42.29 59.69 1.43
C GLY A 22 -43.32 60.41 2.29
N SER A 23 -43.56 59.95 3.53
CA SER A 23 -44.45 60.61 4.48
C SER A 23 -43.97 62.01 4.84
N SER A 24 -42.69 62.16 5.21
CA SER A 24 -42.12 63.45 5.62
C SER A 24 -42.13 64.48 4.49
N ILE A 25 -41.86 64.06 3.25
CA ILE A 25 -41.93 64.95 2.07
C ILE A 25 -43.37 65.37 1.78
N ASN A 26 -44.35 64.47 1.91
CA ASN A 26 -45.77 64.80 1.72
C ASN A 26 -46.27 65.77 2.80
N GLU A 27 -45.91 65.56 4.06
CA GLU A 27 -46.23 66.46 5.16
C GLU A 27 -45.60 67.85 4.96
N ALA A 28 -44.32 67.91 4.58
CA ALA A 28 -43.64 69.16 4.27
C ALA A 28 -44.27 69.89 3.07
N SER A 29 -44.63 69.15 2.01
CA SER A 29 -45.28 69.70 0.82
C SER A 29 -46.69 70.23 1.13
N ALA A 30 -47.43 69.58 2.03
CA ALA A 30 -48.73 70.03 2.50
C ALA A 30 -48.61 71.28 3.39
N ALA A 31 -47.65 71.30 4.33
CA ALA A 31 -47.40 72.46 5.20
C ALA A 31 -46.98 73.71 4.41
N ALA A 32 -46.22 73.53 3.33
CA ALA A 32 -45.78 74.61 2.45
C ALA A 32 -46.89 75.14 1.51
N ALA A 33 -48.03 74.45 1.36
CA ALA A 33 -49.05 74.79 0.37
C ALA A 33 -49.67 76.17 0.63
N ALA A 34 -50.21 76.41 1.83
CA ALA A 34 -50.88 77.66 2.18
C ALA A 34 -49.99 78.91 2.05
N PRO A 35 -48.75 78.95 2.61
CA PRO A 35 -47.91 80.15 2.51
C PRO A 35 -47.38 80.43 1.10
N THR A 36 -47.28 79.42 0.23
CA THR A 36 -46.76 79.60 -1.15
C THR A 36 -47.85 79.96 -2.16
N MET A 37 -49.10 79.54 -1.94
CA MET A 37 -50.23 79.87 -2.83
C MET A 37 -50.86 81.24 -2.52
N SER A 38 -50.66 81.77 -1.31
CA SER A 38 -51.25 83.04 -0.85
C SER A 38 -50.20 84.17 -0.75
N LEU A 39 -49.26 84.23 -1.70
CA LEU A 39 -48.26 85.30 -1.72
C LEU A 39 -48.94 86.64 -2.02
N VAL A 40 -48.82 87.60 -1.11
CA VAL A 40 -49.35 88.97 -1.30
C VAL A 40 -48.34 89.80 -2.09
N ALA A 41 -48.82 90.64 -3.01
CA ALA A 41 -47.97 91.55 -3.76
C ALA A 41 -47.22 92.52 -2.82
N ALA A 42 -45.92 92.72 -3.03
CA ALA A 42 -45.08 93.56 -2.16
C ALA A 42 -45.38 95.06 -2.29
N GLY A 43 -45.95 95.48 -3.43
CA GLY A 43 -46.42 96.83 -3.72
C GLY A 43 -47.74 96.80 -4.48
N ALA A 44 -48.41 97.95 -4.60
CA ALA A 44 -49.69 98.08 -5.29
C ALA A 44 -49.56 98.16 -6.83
N ASP A 45 -48.35 97.95 -7.37
CA ASP A 45 -48.07 97.99 -8.80
C ASP A 45 -48.40 96.67 -9.51
N GLU A 46 -48.70 96.76 -10.80
CA GLU A 46 -49.04 95.63 -11.66
C GLU A 46 -47.88 94.63 -11.79
N GLY A 47 -46.62 95.08 -11.63
CA GLY A 47 -45.44 94.21 -11.62
C GLY A 47 -45.41 93.27 -10.41
N SER A 48 -45.60 93.81 -9.20
CA SER A 48 -45.70 93.06 -7.95
C SER A 48 -46.89 92.09 -7.94
N ALA A 49 -48.04 92.51 -8.48
CA ALA A 49 -49.21 91.65 -8.62
C ALA A 49 -48.97 90.49 -9.62
N ALA A 50 -48.33 90.75 -10.76
CA ALA A 50 -47.97 89.73 -11.73
C ALA A 50 -46.94 88.71 -11.19
N ILE A 51 -45.96 89.18 -10.40
CA ILE A 51 -44.97 88.32 -9.74
C ILE A 51 -45.65 87.41 -8.70
N ALA A 52 -46.51 87.95 -7.83
CA ALA A 52 -47.28 87.18 -6.85
C ALA A 52 -48.18 86.13 -7.52
N ALA A 53 -48.88 86.50 -8.60
CA ALA A 53 -49.68 85.58 -9.40
C ALA A 53 -48.84 84.46 -10.04
N ARG A 54 -47.62 84.77 -10.51
CA ARG A 54 -46.69 83.77 -11.07
C ARG A 54 -46.22 82.78 -10.00
N PHE A 55 -45.94 83.25 -8.78
CA PHE A 55 -45.60 82.37 -7.65
C PHE A 55 -46.78 81.48 -7.24
N GLY A 56 -48.01 82.02 -7.18
CA GLY A 56 -49.22 81.23 -6.91
C GLY A 56 -49.48 80.15 -7.97
N ALA A 57 -49.36 80.49 -9.25
CA ALA A 57 -49.48 79.52 -10.35
C ALA A 57 -48.37 78.46 -10.32
N HIS A 58 -47.14 78.83 -9.97
CA HIS A 58 -46.03 77.89 -9.81
C HIS A 58 -46.25 76.95 -8.61
N ALA A 59 -46.76 77.45 -7.49
CA ALA A 59 -47.10 76.65 -6.31
C ALA A 59 -48.21 75.62 -6.63
N GLN A 60 -49.25 76.02 -7.40
CA GLN A 60 -50.28 75.09 -7.86
C GLN A 60 -49.72 74.00 -8.78
N ALA A 61 -48.84 74.36 -9.72
CA ALA A 61 -48.15 73.39 -10.58
C ALA A 61 -47.28 72.43 -9.74
N TYR A 62 -46.54 72.94 -8.75
CA TYR A 62 -45.76 72.13 -7.83
C TYR A 62 -46.63 71.14 -7.03
N GLN A 63 -47.79 71.57 -6.50
CA GLN A 63 -48.72 70.68 -5.79
C GLN A 63 -49.29 69.58 -6.69
N SER A 64 -49.56 69.88 -7.97
CA SER A 64 -50.01 68.85 -8.92
C SER A 64 -48.91 67.81 -9.22
N LEU A 65 -47.66 68.26 -9.31
CA LEU A 65 -46.50 67.40 -9.54
C LEU A 65 -46.14 66.59 -8.28
N SER A 66 -46.24 67.18 -7.09
CA SER A 66 -45.96 66.50 -5.82
C SER A 66 -46.92 65.34 -5.58
N VAL A 67 -48.20 65.49 -5.95
CA VAL A 67 -49.19 64.39 -5.92
C VAL A 67 -48.80 63.26 -6.88
N GLN A 68 -48.38 63.58 -8.11
CA GLN A 68 -47.90 62.57 -9.06
C GLN A 68 -46.63 61.86 -8.59
N ALA A 69 -45.68 62.61 -8.03
CA ALA A 69 -44.44 62.08 -7.46
C ALA A 69 -44.72 61.19 -6.24
N ALA A 70 -45.67 61.56 -5.38
CA ALA A 70 -46.09 60.76 -4.24
C ALA A 70 -46.69 59.42 -4.67
N LEU A 71 -47.51 59.41 -5.73
CA LEU A 71 -48.08 58.18 -6.29
C LEU A 71 -47.01 57.28 -6.89
N PHE A 72 -46.07 57.84 -7.67
CA PHE A 72 -44.93 57.09 -8.20
C PHE A 72 -44.08 56.49 -7.08
N HIS A 73 -43.77 57.29 -6.05
CA HIS A 73 -42.98 56.86 -4.89
C HIS A 73 -43.66 55.71 -4.14
N GLN A 74 -44.98 55.80 -3.93
CA GLN A 74 -45.76 54.71 -3.33
C GLN A 74 -45.68 53.42 -4.15
N GLN A 75 -45.85 53.52 -5.47
CA GLN A 75 -45.73 52.36 -6.38
C GLN A 75 -44.32 51.76 -6.36
N PHE A 76 -43.29 52.60 -6.29
CA PHE A 76 -41.90 52.17 -6.20
C PHE A 76 -41.64 51.41 -4.89
N VAL A 77 -42.05 51.96 -3.75
CA VAL A 77 -41.91 51.30 -2.43
C VAL A 77 -42.68 49.98 -2.39
N GLN A 78 -43.91 49.94 -2.93
CA GLN A 78 -44.71 48.71 -3.01
C GLN A 78 -44.02 47.65 -3.90
N SER A 79 -43.45 48.06 -5.03
CA SER A 79 -42.73 47.16 -5.94
C SER A 79 -41.44 46.64 -5.30
N LEU A 80 -40.72 47.48 -4.56
CA LEU A 80 -39.51 47.10 -3.83
C LEU A 80 -39.83 46.09 -2.72
N ALA A 81 -40.89 46.31 -1.95
CA ALA A 81 -41.35 45.38 -0.92
C ALA A 81 -41.84 44.04 -1.51
N ALA A 82 -42.58 44.07 -2.62
CA ALA A 82 -43.00 42.87 -3.35
C ALA A 82 -41.80 42.09 -3.92
N GLY A 83 -40.78 42.81 -4.42
CA GLY A 83 -39.52 42.23 -4.87
C GLY A 83 -38.77 41.54 -3.74
N ALA A 84 -38.60 42.20 -2.59
CA ALA A 84 -37.96 41.62 -1.40
C ALA A 84 -38.65 40.34 -0.92
N ASN A 85 -39.99 40.34 -0.86
CA ASN A 85 -40.77 39.15 -0.52
C ASN A 85 -40.61 38.02 -1.54
N SER A 86 -40.51 38.33 -2.83
CA SER A 86 -40.30 37.32 -3.88
C SER A 86 -38.95 36.61 -3.72
N TYR A 87 -37.89 37.35 -3.35
CA TYR A 87 -36.58 36.75 -3.05
C TYR A 87 -36.59 35.93 -1.75
N ALA A 88 -37.24 36.41 -0.67
CA ALA A 88 -37.38 35.65 0.57
C ALA A 88 -38.18 34.34 0.38
N VAL A 89 -39.26 34.37 -0.40
CA VAL A 89 -40.02 33.17 -0.76
C VAL A 89 -39.20 32.23 -1.64
N ALA A 90 -38.42 32.76 -2.60
CA ALA A 90 -37.52 31.95 -3.41
C ALA A 90 -36.48 31.22 -2.55
N GLU A 91 -35.89 31.89 -1.54
CA GLU A 91 -34.97 31.26 -0.60
C GLU A 91 -35.66 30.19 0.27
N ALA A 92 -36.87 30.46 0.77
CA ALA A 92 -37.64 29.51 1.58
C ALA A 92 -38.08 28.27 0.77
N VAL A 93 -38.49 28.45 -0.48
CA VAL A 93 -38.83 27.35 -1.40
C VAL A 93 -37.57 26.55 -1.75
N ASN A 94 -36.44 27.21 -1.98
CA ASN A 94 -35.18 26.52 -2.26
C ASN A 94 -34.66 25.74 -1.04
N ALA A 95 -34.84 26.26 0.18
CA ALA A 95 -34.50 25.56 1.43
C ALA A 95 -35.40 24.35 1.71
N SER A 96 -36.72 24.47 1.50
CA SER A 96 -37.67 23.35 1.67
C SER A 96 -37.57 22.28 0.57
N ALA A 97 -37.18 22.67 -0.66
CA ALA A 97 -36.87 21.72 -1.72
C ALA A 97 -35.65 20.84 -1.40
N GLN A 98 -34.70 21.34 -0.61
CA GLN A 98 -33.53 20.58 -0.13
C GLN A 98 -33.88 19.62 1.02
N SER A 99 -34.91 19.91 1.82
CA SER A 99 -35.31 19.06 2.96
C SER A 99 -36.20 17.88 2.55
N LEU A 100 -37.02 18.03 1.50
CA LEU A 100 -37.94 16.99 1.02
C LEU A 100 -37.27 15.61 0.77
N PRO A 101 -36.11 15.51 0.11
CA PRO A 101 -35.40 14.23 -0.03
C PRO A 101 -34.95 13.64 1.32
N GLN A 102 -34.51 14.48 2.26
CA GLN A 102 -34.04 14.04 3.57
C GLN A 102 -35.20 13.60 4.46
N ASP A 103 -36.34 14.29 4.42
CA ASP A 103 -37.55 13.93 5.15
C ASP A 103 -38.13 12.60 4.67
N LEU A 104 -38.11 12.36 3.35
CA LEU A 104 -38.49 11.07 2.79
C LEU A 104 -37.53 9.95 3.21
N LEU A 105 -36.22 10.20 3.19
CA LEU A 105 -35.23 9.22 3.68
C LEU A 105 -35.41 8.95 5.18
N ASN A 106 -35.69 9.98 5.98
CA ASN A 106 -35.98 9.83 7.41
C ASN A 106 -37.24 8.99 7.63
N LEU A 107 -38.29 9.20 6.84
CA LEU A 107 -39.52 8.40 6.89
C LEU A 107 -39.28 6.93 6.49
N ILE A 108 -38.52 6.69 5.42
CA ILE A 108 -38.13 5.34 4.97
C ILE A 108 -37.26 4.64 6.01
N ASN A 109 -36.37 5.38 6.67
CA ASN A 109 -35.45 4.86 7.66
C ASN A 109 -36.06 4.73 9.06
N ALA A 110 -37.14 5.45 9.37
CA ALA A 110 -37.72 5.48 10.72
C ALA A 110 -38.02 4.08 11.29
N PRO A 111 -38.64 3.13 10.54
CA PRO A 111 -38.90 1.80 11.05
C PRO A 111 -37.61 1.05 11.45
N THR A 112 -36.58 1.07 10.60
CA THR A 112 -35.33 0.35 10.88
C THR A 112 -34.47 1.07 11.91
N GLN A 113 -34.53 2.41 11.95
CA GLN A 113 -33.86 3.20 12.96
C GLN A 113 -34.47 2.93 14.35
N THR A 114 -35.78 2.74 14.47
CA THR A 114 -36.42 2.33 15.73
C THR A 114 -36.10 0.88 16.10
N LEU A 115 -36.13 -0.04 15.14
CA LEU A 115 -35.99 -1.48 15.42
C LEU A 115 -34.55 -1.95 15.60
N PHE A 116 -33.62 -1.38 14.83
CA PHE A 116 -32.23 -1.85 14.74
C PHE A 116 -31.21 -0.76 15.05
N ASN A 117 -31.65 0.45 15.39
CA ASN A 117 -30.80 1.64 15.55
C ASN A 117 -29.90 1.90 14.33
N ARG A 118 -30.36 1.51 13.14
CA ARG A 118 -29.63 1.61 11.88
C ARG A 118 -30.57 1.99 10.73
N PRO A 119 -30.16 2.89 9.82
CA PRO A 119 -30.99 3.26 8.69
C PRO A 119 -31.14 2.07 7.73
N LEU A 120 -32.23 2.06 6.97
CA LEU A 120 -32.42 1.10 5.89
C LEU A 120 -31.53 1.51 4.70
N ILE A 121 -31.53 2.80 4.40
CA ILE A 121 -30.77 3.43 3.31
C ILE A 121 -29.99 4.62 3.87
N GLY A 122 -28.69 4.65 3.65
CA GLY A 122 -27.83 5.76 4.03
C GLY A 122 -26.41 5.30 4.29
N ASN A 123 -25.43 6.18 4.05
CA ASN A 123 -24.05 5.87 4.40
C ASN A 123 -23.86 5.94 5.91
N GLY A 124 -22.89 5.19 6.41
CA GLY A 124 -22.40 5.32 7.77
C GLY A 124 -21.70 6.66 7.98
N ALA A 125 -21.80 7.20 9.19
CA ALA A 125 -21.11 8.43 9.54
C ALA A 125 -19.60 8.19 9.65
N ASP A 126 -18.80 9.08 9.09
CA ASP A 126 -17.35 9.02 9.26
C ASP A 126 -16.97 9.32 10.72
N GLY A 127 -15.97 8.62 11.22
CA GLY A 127 -15.35 8.92 12.50
C GLY A 127 -14.63 10.27 12.44
N ALA A 128 -14.75 11.05 13.52
CA ALA A 128 -14.13 12.37 13.57
C ALA A 128 -12.59 12.27 13.45
N PRO A 129 -11.95 13.04 12.54
CA PRO A 129 -10.49 13.04 12.41
C PRO A 129 -9.76 13.42 13.71
N GLY A 130 -8.62 12.79 13.97
CA GLY A 130 -7.81 13.00 15.18
C GLY A 130 -8.39 12.41 16.46
N THR A 131 -9.52 11.70 16.40
CA THR A 131 -10.16 11.10 17.58
C THR A 131 -10.04 9.58 17.65
N GLY A 132 -9.54 8.93 16.58
CA GLY A 132 -9.56 7.48 16.45
C GLY A 132 -10.97 6.87 16.49
N ALA A 133 -12.04 7.67 16.31
CA ALA A 133 -13.40 7.18 16.35
C ALA A 133 -13.68 6.27 15.16
N ASN A 134 -14.39 5.18 15.38
CA ASN A 134 -14.80 4.28 14.30
C ASN A 134 -15.79 4.98 13.38
N GLY A 135 -15.75 4.63 12.09
CA GLY A 135 -16.83 4.92 11.16
C GLY A 135 -18.06 4.09 11.51
N GLY A 136 -19.23 4.70 11.41
CA GLY A 136 -20.51 4.01 11.55
C GLY A 136 -20.75 3.06 10.38
N ASP A 137 -21.52 2.01 10.61
CA ASP A 137 -21.93 1.14 9.53
C ASP A 137 -22.92 1.82 8.58
N GLY A 138 -22.89 1.42 7.31
CA GLY A 138 -23.90 1.77 6.33
C GLY A 138 -25.28 1.18 6.64
N GLY A 139 -26.29 1.73 5.98
CA GLY A 139 -27.67 1.29 6.10
C GLY A 139 -27.84 -0.18 5.70
N ILE A 140 -28.82 -0.84 6.31
CA ILE A 140 -29.01 -2.30 6.22
C ILE A 140 -29.15 -2.77 4.77
N PHE A 141 -29.92 -2.03 3.96
CA PHE A 141 -30.15 -2.37 2.56
C PHE A 141 -29.12 -1.70 1.66
N TYR A 142 -28.96 -0.39 1.73
CA TYR A 142 -28.06 0.33 0.84
C TYR A 142 -27.29 1.42 1.60
N GLY A 143 -25.98 1.38 1.51
CA GLY A 143 -25.14 2.38 2.15
C GLY A 143 -23.70 1.93 2.26
N ASN A 144 -22.78 2.83 1.97
CA ASN A 144 -21.37 2.63 2.25
C ASN A 144 -21.14 2.74 3.77
N GLY A 145 -20.16 2.02 4.29
CA GLY A 145 -19.68 2.25 5.64
C GLY A 145 -18.93 3.58 5.73
N GLY A 146 -18.98 4.23 6.90
CA GLY A 146 -18.23 5.45 7.15
C GLY A 146 -16.74 5.16 7.33
N ASN A 147 -15.89 6.10 6.96
CA ASN A 147 -14.45 6.01 7.21
C ASN A 147 -14.15 6.10 8.70
N GLY A 148 -13.17 5.35 9.18
CA GLY A 148 -12.62 5.52 10.52
C GLY A 148 -11.86 6.83 10.63
N GLY A 149 -12.06 7.54 11.73
CA GLY A 149 -11.32 8.75 12.06
C GLY A 149 -9.84 8.45 12.30
N SER A 150 -8.96 9.32 11.82
CA SER A 150 -7.54 9.22 12.17
C SER A 150 -7.32 9.34 13.68
N GLY A 151 -6.30 8.67 14.22
CA GLY A 151 -5.87 8.84 15.60
C GLY A 151 -5.20 10.18 15.81
N GLY A 152 -5.48 10.82 16.94
CA GLY A 152 -4.68 11.94 17.43
C GLY A 152 -3.31 11.46 17.96
N PRO A 153 -2.44 12.36 18.43
CA PRO A 153 -1.19 11.97 19.07
C PRO A 153 -1.41 10.94 20.17
N ASN A 154 -0.59 9.88 20.18
CA ASN A 154 -0.72 8.76 21.12
C ASN A 154 -2.07 8.02 21.06
N GLN A 155 -2.64 7.86 19.86
CA GLN A 155 -3.92 7.20 19.69
C GLN A 155 -3.98 6.35 18.42
N GLY A 156 -4.67 5.21 18.51
CA GLY A 156 -4.97 4.36 17.36
C GLY A 156 -5.92 5.01 16.37
N GLY A 157 -5.91 4.50 15.14
CA GLY A 157 -6.89 4.88 14.14
C GLY A 157 -8.22 4.16 14.35
N GLY A 158 -9.32 4.80 14.01
CA GLY A 158 -10.65 4.19 14.09
C GLY A 158 -10.87 3.18 12.97
N ASN A 159 -11.65 2.13 13.23
CA ASN A 159 -12.03 1.18 12.20
C ASN A 159 -13.00 1.83 11.20
N GLY A 160 -12.93 1.45 9.93
CA GLY A 160 -13.96 1.76 8.95
C GLY A 160 -15.23 0.96 9.23
N GLY A 161 -16.39 1.59 9.03
CA GLY A 161 -17.69 0.94 9.16
C GLY A 161 -17.94 -0.05 8.02
N SER A 162 -18.73 -1.08 8.29
CA SER A 162 -19.14 -2.03 7.25
C SER A 162 -20.33 -1.49 6.44
N ALA A 163 -20.43 -1.85 5.17
CA ALA A 163 -21.65 -1.64 4.39
C ALA A 163 -22.74 -2.66 4.78
N GLY A 164 -23.98 -2.40 4.33
CA GLY A 164 -25.11 -3.31 4.52
C GLY A 164 -25.20 -4.41 3.45
N LEU A 165 -26.36 -4.58 2.83
CA LEU A 165 -26.55 -5.54 1.73
C LEU A 165 -25.80 -5.09 0.46
N TRP A 166 -25.85 -3.79 0.18
CA TRP A 166 -25.19 -3.12 -0.93
C TRP A 166 -24.38 -1.93 -0.42
N GLY A 167 -23.15 -1.76 -0.92
CA GLY A 167 -22.30 -0.61 -0.63
C GLY A 167 -20.85 -1.00 -0.37
N ASN A 168 -19.95 -0.04 -0.31
CA ASN A 168 -18.54 -0.28 -0.02
C ASN A 168 -18.25 -0.07 1.46
N GLY A 169 -17.35 -0.86 2.03
CA GLY A 169 -16.84 -0.64 3.38
C GLY A 169 -16.04 0.65 3.47
N GLY A 170 -16.09 1.30 4.64
CA GLY A 170 -15.32 2.52 4.89
C GLY A 170 -13.84 2.21 5.12
N ASN A 171 -12.97 3.16 4.82
CA ASN A 171 -11.54 3.00 5.07
C ASN A 171 -11.25 3.05 6.58
N GLY A 172 -10.25 2.32 7.04
CA GLY A 172 -9.71 2.45 8.39
C GLY A 172 -8.90 3.74 8.54
N GLY A 173 -9.02 4.39 9.69
CA GLY A 173 -8.25 5.58 10.03
C GLY A 173 -6.78 5.24 10.28
N ALA A 174 -5.87 6.09 9.83
CA ALA A 174 -4.46 5.99 10.24
C ALA A 174 -4.32 6.28 11.74
N ALA A 175 -3.43 5.60 12.43
CA ALA A 175 -3.07 5.94 13.80
C ALA A 175 -2.24 7.22 13.86
N GLY A 176 -2.35 7.94 14.97
CA GLY A 176 -1.47 9.06 15.25
C GLY A 176 -0.12 8.58 15.73
N ASN A 177 0.91 9.37 15.44
CA ASN A 177 2.25 9.09 15.94
C ASN A 177 2.28 9.21 17.46
N THR A 178 3.09 8.37 18.09
CA THR A 178 3.32 8.47 19.52
C THR A 178 4.32 9.60 19.80
N THR A 179 3.96 10.49 20.71
CA THR A 179 4.79 11.61 21.19
C THR A 179 5.20 11.43 22.65
N THR A 180 4.56 10.52 23.38
CA THR A 180 4.90 10.18 24.76
C THR A 180 6.10 9.22 24.80
N ALA A 181 7.10 9.56 25.61
CA ALA A 181 8.29 8.74 25.78
C ALA A 181 7.95 7.34 26.33
N GLY A 182 8.56 6.31 25.76
CA GLY A 182 8.37 4.92 26.21
C GLY A 182 7.08 4.24 25.76
N VAL A 183 6.23 4.93 25.00
CA VAL A 183 4.99 4.36 24.49
C VAL A 183 5.19 3.86 23.06
N ASN A 184 4.68 2.67 22.75
CA ASN A 184 4.71 2.11 21.41
C ASN A 184 3.78 2.89 20.46
N GLY A 185 4.00 2.74 19.16
CA GLY A 185 3.11 3.20 18.11
C GLY A 185 1.77 2.47 18.19
N PHE A 186 0.71 3.20 17.89
CA PHE A 186 -0.65 2.67 17.91
C PHE A 186 -1.02 2.08 16.55
N SER A 187 -1.87 1.06 16.55
CA SER A 187 -2.29 0.40 15.32
C SER A 187 -3.25 1.27 14.50
N GLY A 188 -3.12 1.21 13.17
CA GLY A 188 -4.12 1.75 12.28
C GLY A 188 -5.43 0.97 12.35
N GLY A 189 -6.54 1.64 12.06
CA GLY A 189 -7.87 1.02 12.08
C GLY A 189 -8.05 0.04 10.92
N THR A 190 -8.85 -0.99 11.14
CA THR A 190 -9.20 -1.94 10.06
C THR A 190 -10.14 -1.29 9.06
N GLY A 191 -10.01 -1.60 7.77
CA GLY A 191 -11.02 -1.27 6.77
C GLY A 191 -12.31 -2.03 7.01
N GLY A 192 -13.44 -1.40 6.74
CA GLY A 192 -14.77 -1.99 6.86
C GLY A 192 -15.09 -2.96 5.73
N ASN A 193 -16.00 -3.89 5.98
CA ASN A 193 -16.41 -4.85 4.96
C ASN A 193 -17.32 -4.19 3.91
N GLY A 194 -17.17 -4.61 2.65
CA GLY A 194 -18.13 -4.32 1.59
C GLY A 194 -19.46 -5.01 1.81
N GLY A 195 -20.47 -4.60 1.04
CA GLY A 195 -21.84 -5.06 1.21
C GLY A 195 -21.97 -6.55 0.96
N TRP A 196 -22.89 -7.20 1.68
CA TRP A 196 -22.99 -8.67 1.71
C TRP A 196 -23.17 -9.29 0.32
N LEU A 197 -23.95 -8.66 -0.57
CA LEU A 197 -24.11 -9.13 -1.95
C LEU A 197 -23.05 -8.55 -2.87
N TRP A 198 -22.87 -7.24 -2.80
CA TRP A 198 -21.97 -6.47 -3.67
C TRP A 198 -21.36 -5.32 -2.89
N GLY A 199 -20.06 -5.14 -3.11
CA GLY A 199 -19.32 -4.05 -2.50
C GLY A 199 -17.86 -4.37 -2.30
N ASN A 200 -17.05 -3.33 -2.37
CA ASN A 200 -15.63 -3.40 -2.06
C ASN A 200 -15.42 -3.25 -0.56
N GLY A 201 -14.41 -3.93 -0.02
CA GLY A 201 -13.92 -3.65 1.32
C GLY A 201 -13.08 -2.37 1.36
N GLY A 202 -13.08 -1.69 2.50
CA GLY A 202 -12.28 -0.49 2.73
C GLY A 202 -10.81 -0.80 2.97
N ALA A 203 -9.92 0.13 2.68
CA ALA A 203 -8.50 -0.01 2.98
C ALA A 203 -8.24 0.00 4.50
N GLY A 204 -7.22 -0.71 4.95
CA GLY A 204 -6.71 -0.59 6.32
C GLY A 204 -5.93 0.71 6.53
N GLY A 205 -6.01 1.27 7.73
CA GLY A 205 -5.27 2.47 8.12
C GLY A 205 -3.81 2.18 8.44
N ASN A 206 -2.92 3.15 8.24
CA ASN A 206 -1.51 2.99 8.59
C ASN A 206 -1.30 2.97 10.12
N GLY A 207 -0.32 2.21 10.58
CA GLY A 207 0.15 2.23 11.97
C GLY A 207 0.94 3.50 12.28
N GLY A 208 0.86 3.95 13.51
CA GLY A 208 1.55 5.15 14.00
C GLY A 208 3.01 4.84 14.33
N ASN A 209 3.88 5.84 14.19
CA ASN A 209 5.28 5.65 14.54
C ASN A 209 5.46 5.48 16.06
N GLY A 210 6.47 4.69 16.45
CA GLY A 210 6.91 4.58 17.84
C GLY A 210 7.33 5.93 18.39
N GLY A 211 7.04 6.17 19.67
CA GLY A 211 7.39 7.40 20.37
C GLY A 211 8.88 7.53 20.68
N PRO A 212 9.29 8.66 21.27
CA PRO A 212 10.64 8.84 21.77
C PRO A 212 11.02 7.70 22.73
N ALA A 213 12.30 7.32 22.73
CA ALA A 213 12.78 6.30 23.65
C ALA A 213 12.49 6.68 25.11
N PRO A 214 12.17 5.71 25.99
CA PRO A 214 12.06 6.00 27.41
C PRO A 214 13.44 6.36 27.98
N LEU A 215 13.48 7.25 28.97
CA LEU A 215 14.73 7.62 29.66
C LEU A 215 15.36 6.42 30.43
N ALA A 216 14.57 5.37 30.67
CA ALA A 216 14.98 4.11 31.26
C ALA A 216 14.36 2.94 30.46
N GLY A 217 15.18 1.95 30.06
CA GLY A 217 14.66 0.73 29.41
C GLY A 217 15.49 0.19 28.25
N GLY A 218 16.50 0.91 27.76
CA GLY A 218 17.46 0.37 26.79
C GLY A 218 16.92 0.03 25.41
N VAL A 219 15.63 0.16 25.13
CA VAL A 219 15.04 -0.19 23.83
C VAL A 219 14.09 0.92 23.40
N GLY A 220 14.20 1.32 22.12
CA GLY A 220 13.30 2.23 21.45
C GLY A 220 11.89 1.62 21.34
N THR A 221 10.92 2.47 21.10
CA THR A 221 9.51 2.06 21.10
C THR A 221 9.14 1.40 19.77
N THR A 222 8.31 0.36 19.80
CA THR A 222 7.91 -0.34 18.57
C THR A 222 6.91 0.48 17.76
N GLY A 223 6.98 0.48 16.44
CA GLY A 223 5.97 1.10 15.56
C GLY A 223 4.65 0.34 15.59
N GLY A 224 3.54 1.04 15.38
CA GLY A 224 2.21 0.46 15.37
C GLY A 224 1.94 -0.40 14.14
N ALA A 225 1.13 -1.44 14.27
CA ALA A 225 0.75 -2.27 13.13
C ALA A 225 -0.17 -1.51 12.17
N GLY A 226 -0.07 -1.81 10.86
CA GLY A 226 -1.07 -1.41 9.89
C GLY A 226 -2.38 -2.17 10.10
N GLY A 227 -3.50 -1.49 9.85
CA GLY A 227 -4.83 -2.07 9.91
C GLY A 227 -5.07 -3.06 8.77
N TYR A 228 -5.87 -4.09 9.04
CA TYR A 228 -6.29 -5.03 8.00
C TYR A 228 -7.19 -4.32 6.96
N GLY A 229 -7.09 -4.70 5.70
CA GLY A 229 -8.07 -4.33 4.70
C GLY A 229 -9.39 -5.09 4.90
N GLY A 230 -10.51 -4.45 4.59
CA GLY A 230 -11.85 -5.03 4.70
C GLY A 230 -12.14 -6.03 3.59
N GLY A 231 -12.97 -7.04 3.88
CA GLY A 231 -13.41 -8.02 2.88
C GLY A 231 -14.50 -7.47 1.97
N ALA A 232 -14.61 -7.99 0.75
CA ALA A 232 -15.75 -7.76 -0.15
C ALA A 232 -16.86 -8.80 0.06
N GLY A 233 -18.00 -8.58 -0.61
CA GLY A 233 -19.23 -9.37 -0.48
C GLY A 233 -19.26 -10.75 -1.14
N LEU A 234 -20.44 -11.24 -1.50
CA LEU A 234 -20.63 -12.57 -2.09
C LEU A 234 -20.33 -12.62 -3.58
N PHE A 235 -20.94 -11.73 -4.38
CA PHE A 235 -20.94 -11.90 -5.83
C PHE A 235 -19.78 -11.18 -6.51
N TYR A 236 -19.61 -9.89 -6.25
CA TYR A 236 -18.55 -9.09 -6.88
C TYR A 236 -18.01 -8.03 -5.91
N GLY A 237 -16.70 -7.83 -5.95
CA GLY A 237 -16.04 -6.78 -5.18
C GLY A 237 -14.55 -7.02 -4.97
N PHE A 238 -13.87 -5.91 -4.67
CA PHE A 238 -12.46 -5.84 -4.34
C PHE A 238 -12.28 -5.79 -2.83
N GLY A 239 -11.44 -6.66 -2.27
CA GLY A 239 -10.97 -6.52 -0.90
C GLY A 239 -10.08 -5.29 -0.78
N GLY A 240 -10.15 -4.61 0.37
CA GLY A 240 -9.32 -3.45 0.62
C GLY A 240 -7.86 -3.82 0.84
N PRO A 241 -6.89 -2.98 0.44
CA PRO A 241 -5.49 -3.20 0.79
C PRO A 241 -5.28 -3.08 2.31
N GLY A 242 -4.30 -3.79 2.85
CA GLY A 242 -3.85 -3.60 4.23
C GLY A 242 -3.06 -2.30 4.40
N GLY A 243 -3.14 -1.71 5.59
CA GLY A 243 -2.38 -0.52 5.94
C GLY A 243 -0.90 -0.82 6.19
N ASN A 244 -0.04 0.18 6.03
CA ASN A 244 1.38 0.03 6.31
C ASN A 244 1.65 0.04 7.83
N GLY A 245 2.69 -0.66 8.28
CA GLY A 245 3.19 -0.55 9.65
C GLY A 245 3.94 0.77 9.89
N GLY A 246 3.87 1.28 11.11
CA GLY A 246 4.58 2.48 11.55
C GLY A 246 6.07 2.22 11.81
N THR A 247 6.89 3.26 11.76
CA THR A 247 8.33 3.12 12.03
C THR A 247 8.60 2.94 13.53
N GLY A 248 9.60 2.14 13.89
CA GLY A 248 10.10 2.06 15.27
C GLY A 248 10.79 3.36 15.70
N GLY A 249 10.70 3.70 16.99
CA GLY A 249 11.39 4.85 17.58
C GLY A 249 12.89 4.61 17.72
N ALA A 250 13.69 5.67 17.72
CA ALA A 250 15.14 5.56 17.92
C ALA A 250 15.50 4.97 19.29
N ALA A 251 16.72 4.45 19.44
CA ALA A 251 17.23 3.97 20.71
C ALA A 251 17.41 5.10 21.74
N PRO A 252 17.34 4.81 23.05
CA PRO A 252 17.68 5.77 24.10
C PRO A 252 19.19 6.02 24.17
N ALA A 253 19.57 7.22 24.64
CA ALA A 253 20.98 7.59 24.86
C ALA A 253 21.64 6.90 26.06
N THR A 254 20.88 6.18 26.90
CA THR A 254 21.39 5.45 28.07
C THR A 254 20.96 3.98 28.03
N GLY A 255 21.92 3.09 28.19
CA GLY A 255 21.66 1.65 28.34
C GLY A 255 21.06 1.31 29.71
N PRO A 256 20.33 0.20 29.83
CA PRO A 256 19.74 -0.24 31.10
C PRO A 256 20.80 -0.85 32.05
N SER A 257 21.99 -1.16 31.54
CA SER A 257 23.17 -1.68 32.24
C SER A 257 24.39 -1.56 31.31
N PRO A 258 25.64 -1.49 31.82
CA PRO A 258 26.86 -1.49 30.98
C PRO A 258 26.98 -2.68 30.03
N THR A 259 26.25 -3.77 30.29
CA THR A 259 26.29 -5.03 29.53
C THR A 259 25.15 -5.20 28.52
N ILE A 260 24.17 -4.30 28.50
CA ILE A 260 23.02 -4.35 27.59
C ILE A 260 23.06 -3.11 26.69
N LEU A 261 23.20 -3.32 25.39
CA LEU A 261 23.23 -2.23 24.41
C LEU A 261 21.83 -1.61 24.24
N PRO A 262 21.74 -0.27 24.15
CA PRO A 262 20.57 0.40 23.62
C PRO A 262 20.18 -0.13 22.24
N ALA A 263 18.89 -0.38 22.02
CA ALA A 263 18.37 -0.82 20.74
C ALA A 263 17.32 0.13 20.18
N GLY A 264 17.26 0.30 18.86
CA GLY A 264 16.15 0.95 18.18
C GLY A 264 14.89 0.11 18.30
N GLY A 265 13.73 0.77 18.23
CA GLY A 265 12.44 0.11 18.26
C GLY A 265 12.15 -0.69 17.00
N VAL A 266 11.38 -1.76 17.12
CA VAL A 266 10.99 -2.58 15.95
C VAL A 266 9.95 -1.83 15.11
N GLY A 267 10.00 -1.96 13.79
CA GLY A 267 8.96 -1.46 12.90
C GLY A 267 7.66 -2.24 13.04
N GLY A 268 6.51 -1.56 12.92
CA GLY A 268 5.21 -2.21 12.98
C GLY A 268 4.98 -3.15 11.81
N THR A 269 4.20 -4.21 11.99
CA THR A 269 3.83 -5.09 10.87
C THR A 269 2.84 -4.40 9.93
N GLY A 270 2.92 -4.71 8.64
CA GLY A 270 1.89 -4.33 7.67
C GLY A 270 0.60 -5.13 7.90
N GLY A 271 -0.54 -4.50 7.64
CA GLY A 271 -1.84 -5.16 7.73
C GLY A 271 -2.05 -6.14 6.58
N ASN A 272 -2.75 -7.24 6.80
CA ASN A 272 -3.16 -8.12 5.70
C ASN A 272 -4.18 -7.41 4.79
N GLY A 273 -4.14 -7.72 3.50
CA GLY A 273 -5.19 -7.31 2.57
C GLY A 273 -6.48 -8.07 2.81
N GLY A 274 -7.62 -7.42 2.55
CA GLY A 274 -8.94 -7.99 2.68
C GLY A 274 -9.26 -8.98 1.55
N GLY A 275 -10.09 -9.98 1.83
CA GLY A 275 -10.56 -10.91 0.82
C GLY A 275 -11.42 -10.21 -0.24
N GLY A 276 -11.24 -10.57 -1.51
CA GLY A 276 -12.18 -10.25 -2.57
C GLY A 276 -13.52 -10.96 -2.37
N ALA A 277 -14.49 -10.61 -3.22
CA ALA A 277 -15.80 -11.23 -3.13
C ALA A 277 -15.75 -12.76 -3.29
N ALA A 278 -16.63 -13.47 -2.60
CA ALA A 278 -16.55 -14.93 -2.53
C ALA A 278 -16.65 -15.63 -3.89
N LEU A 279 -17.35 -15.07 -4.88
CA LEU A 279 -17.51 -15.66 -6.22
C LEU A 279 -16.59 -15.03 -7.27
N PHE A 280 -16.78 -13.73 -7.55
CA PHE A 280 -15.99 -12.95 -8.51
C PHE A 280 -15.24 -11.82 -7.79
N GLY A 281 -14.11 -12.17 -7.19
CA GLY A 281 -13.47 -11.32 -6.18
C GLY A 281 -12.02 -11.03 -6.42
N PHE A 282 -11.61 -9.79 -6.17
CA PHE A 282 -10.20 -9.40 -6.22
C PHE A 282 -9.69 -9.14 -4.81
N GLY A 283 -8.69 -9.89 -4.35
CA GLY A 283 -8.11 -9.70 -3.03
C GLY A 283 -7.29 -8.41 -2.94
N GLY A 284 -7.34 -7.76 -1.78
CA GLY A 284 -6.51 -6.58 -1.51
C GLY A 284 -5.05 -6.96 -1.25
N ALA A 285 -4.12 -6.10 -1.63
CA ALA A 285 -2.70 -6.31 -1.32
C ALA A 285 -2.42 -6.22 0.19
N GLY A 286 -1.40 -6.95 0.66
CA GLY A 286 -0.87 -6.77 2.00
C GLY A 286 -0.14 -5.45 2.14
N GLY A 287 -0.22 -4.85 3.32
CA GLY A 287 0.48 -3.61 3.67
C GLY A 287 1.97 -3.82 3.88
N ILE A 288 2.75 -2.76 3.72
CA ILE A 288 4.20 -2.78 3.89
C ILE A 288 4.55 -2.78 5.39
N GLY A 289 5.57 -3.53 5.80
CA GLY A 289 6.12 -3.47 7.16
C GLY A 289 6.85 -2.14 7.43
N GLY A 290 6.73 -1.61 8.63
CA GLY A 290 7.39 -0.38 9.06
C GLY A 290 8.90 -0.54 9.22
N ALA A 291 9.65 0.54 9.04
CA ALA A 291 11.09 0.53 9.28
C ALA A 291 11.43 0.36 10.77
N GLY A 292 12.54 -0.32 11.07
CA GLY A 292 13.13 -0.33 12.41
C GLY A 292 13.72 1.03 12.77
N GLY A 293 13.71 1.37 14.06
CA GLY A 293 14.29 2.61 14.59
C GLY A 293 15.82 2.59 14.57
N THR A 294 16.45 3.74 14.42
CA THR A 294 17.92 3.85 14.44
C THR A 294 18.48 3.69 15.85
N THR A 295 19.80 3.50 15.99
CA THR A 295 20.47 3.67 17.28
C THR A 295 20.49 5.15 17.70
N ASP A 296 21.04 5.43 18.87
CA ASP A 296 21.50 6.77 19.25
C ASP A 296 22.95 6.96 18.80
N GLY A 297 23.34 8.19 18.44
CA GLY A 297 24.66 8.49 17.90
C GLY A 297 25.74 8.66 18.96
N THR A 298 25.35 8.75 20.24
CA THR A 298 26.28 9.04 21.35
C THR A 298 26.75 7.77 22.09
N VAL A 299 26.07 6.65 21.86
CA VAL A 299 26.37 5.36 22.49
C VAL A 299 26.37 4.23 21.48
N THR A 300 27.10 3.16 21.78
CA THR A 300 27.04 1.91 21.02
C THR A 300 25.65 1.30 21.16
N GLY A 301 24.99 0.99 20.05
CA GLY A 301 23.65 0.40 20.06
C GLY A 301 23.40 -0.59 18.93
N VAL A 302 22.16 -1.10 18.87
CA VAL A 302 21.67 -1.97 17.78
C VAL A 302 20.46 -1.33 17.13
N GLY A 303 20.43 -1.21 15.81
CA GLY A 303 19.25 -0.73 15.09
C GLY A 303 18.05 -1.68 15.29
N GLY A 304 16.85 -1.13 15.30
CA GLY A 304 15.63 -1.90 15.45
C GLY A 304 15.35 -2.79 14.25
N PHE A 305 14.63 -3.90 14.46
CA PHE A 305 14.20 -4.76 13.36
C PHE A 305 13.14 -4.08 12.49
N GLY A 306 13.15 -4.33 11.19
CA GLY A 306 12.05 -3.98 10.30
C GLY A 306 10.81 -4.82 10.60
N GLY A 307 9.62 -4.26 10.39
CA GLY A 307 8.35 -4.95 10.56
C GLY A 307 8.05 -5.91 9.39
N GLN A 308 7.25 -6.95 9.65
CA GLN A 308 6.84 -7.88 8.59
C GLN A 308 5.86 -7.23 7.63
N GLY A 309 5.91 -7.59 6.34
CA GLY A 309 4.87 -7.27 5.38
C GLY A 309 3.58 -8.07 5.64
N GLY A 310 2.43 -7.48 5.34
CA GLY A 310 1.13 -8.15 5.47
C GLY A 310 0.90 -9.17 4.37
N ASN A 311 0.10 -10.21 4.64
CA ASN A 311 -0.31 -11.16 3.60
C ASN A 311 -1.32 -10.52 2.64
N GLY A 312 -1.29 -10.95 1.39
CA GLY A 312 -2.33 -10.59 0.43
C GLY A 312 -3.68 -11.25 0.73
N GLY A 313 -4.76 -10.58 0.37
CA GLY A 313 -6.12 -11.07 0.52
C GLY A 313 -6.49 -12.14 -0.51
N GLN A 314 -7.36 -13.07 -0.14
CA GLN A 314 -7.86 -14.10 -1.05
C GLN A 314 -8.64 -13.50 -2.24
N GLY A 315 -8.53 -14.09 -3.42
CA GLY A 315 -9.44 -13.81 -4.54
C GLY A 315 -10.74 -14.63 -4.44
N GLY A 316 -11.63 -14.46 -5.41
CA GLY A 316 -12.90 -15.18 -5.47
C GLY A 316 -12.75 -16.67 -5.82
N LEU A 317 -13.79 -17.44 -5.47
CA LEU A 317 -13.87 -18.88 -5.71
C LEU A 317 -13.93 -19.20 -7.21
N VAL A 318 -14.78 -18.53 -7.99
CA VAL A 318 -14.88 -18.85 -9.43
C VAL A 318 -13.77 -18.14 -10.18
N TYR A 319 -13.73 -16.81 -10.12
CA TYR A 319 -12.70 -16.03 -10.81
C TYR A 319 -12.30 -14.83 -9.97
N GLY A 320 -11.02 -14.48 -9.99
CA GLY A 320 -10.50 -13.41 -9.18
C GLY A 320 -9.01 -13.21 -9.37
N VAL A 321 -8.51 -12.04 -8.95
CA VAL A 321 -7.06 -11.86 -8.77
C VAL A 321 -6.81 -11.76 -7.27
N PRO A 322 -5.96 -12.63 -6.69
CA PRO A 322 -5.61 -12.55 -5.28
C PRO A 322 -4.72 -11.33 -5.03
N GLY A 323 -4.70 -10.84 -3.79
CA GLY A 323 -3.80 -9.76 -3.40
C GLY A 323 -2.35 -10.21 -3.32
N ALA A 324 -1.41 -9.36 -3.74
CA ALA A 324 0.01 -9.60 -3.50
C ALA A 324 0.35 -9.47 -2.00
N GLY A 325 1.40 -10.17 -1.56
CA GLY A 325 1.99 -9.96 -0.25
C GLY A 325 2.70 -8.60 -0.15
N GLY A 326 2.62 -7.96 1.02
CA GLY A 326 3.30 -6.70 1.31
C GLY A 326 4.80 -6.90 1.52
N THR A 327 5.60 -5.87 1.23
CA THR A 327 7.05 -5.95 1.47
C THR A 327 7.37 -5.84 2.95
N GLY A 328 8.44 -6.50 3.40
CA GLY A 328 8.99 -6.28 4.73
C GLY A 328 9.63 -4.91 4.89
N GLY A 329 9.64 -4.40 6.13
CA GLY A 329 10.25 -3.12 6.48
C GLY A 329 11.77 -3.23 6.55
N VAL A 330 12.46 -2.11 6.29
CA VAL A 330 13.92 -2.06 6.43
C VAL A 330 14.34 -2.09 7.90
N GLY A 331 15.47 -2.72 8.20
CA GLY A 331 16.10 -2.64 9.52
C GLY A 331 16.61 -1.23 9.81
N GLY A 332 16.63 -0.85 11.08
CA GLY A 332 17.13 0.44 11.53
C GLY A 332 18.65 0.53 11.43
N ASN A 333 19.17 1.70 11.09
CA ASN A 333 20.61 1.91 10.97
C ASN A 333 21.27 2.10 12.34
N GLY A 334 22.50 1.62 12.47
CA GLY A 334 23.46 2.14 13.43
C GLY A 334 23.88 3.56 13.03
N ILE A 335 23.91 4.47 14.00
CA ILE A 335 24.44 5.82 13.86
C ILE A 335 25.56 6.06 14.89
N GLY A 336 26.53 6.90 14.52
CA GLY A 336 27.71 7.21 15.32
C GLY A 336 28.97 7.38 14.47
N THR A 337 29.92 8.17 14.98
CA THR A 337 31.27 8.34 14.38
C THR A 337 32.38 7.71 15.21
N ASP A 338 32.14 7.50 16.52
CA ASP A 338 33.08 6.87 17.46
C ASP A 338 32.42 5.70 18.24
N THR A 339 31.22 5.27 17.84
CA THR A 339 30.46 4.19 18.50
C THR A 339 30.26 3.01 17.55
N VAL A 340 30.47 1.79 18.06
CA VAL A 340 30.40 0.55 17.26
C VAL A 340 28.95 0.08 17.15
N SER A 341 28.10 0.88 16.49
CA SER A 341 26.66 0.59 16.43
C SER A 341 26.29 -0.37 15.30
N PHE A 342 25.47 -1.36 15.62
CA PHE A 342 25.04 -2.41 14.70
C PHE A 342 23.74 -2.04 13.98
N GLY A 343 23.56 -2.46 12.73
CA GLY A 343 22.31 -2.35 12.01
C GLY A 343 21.29 -3.43 12.42
N GLY A 344 20.02 -3.07 12.40
CA GLY A 344 18.90 -3.98 12.66
C GLY A 344 18.59 -4.87 11.45
N HIS A 345 17.96 -6.03 11.66
CA HIS A 345 17.56 -6.89 10.54
C HIS A 345 16.33 -6.35 9.82
N GLY A 346 16.22 -6.61 8.52
CA GLY A 346 15.01 -6.34 7.74
C GLY A 346 13.87 -7.31 8.07
N GLY A 347 12.63 -6.85 7.90
CA GLY A 347 11.43 -7.68 8.05
C GLY A 347 11.23 -8.60 6.85
N SER A 348 10.61 -9.75 7.05
CA SER A 348 10.12 -10.61 5.98
C SER A 348 8.96 -9.98 5.20
N GLY A 349 8.88 -10.26 3.91
CA GLY A 349 7.69 -10.00 3.10
C GLY A 349 6.54 -10.92 3.46
N GLY A 350 5.31 -10.49 3.16
CA GLY A 350 4.10 -11.28 3.33
C GLY A 350 3.88 -12.25 2.18
N ASN A 351 3.10 -13.30 2.41
CA ASN A 351 2.73 -14.24 1.35
C ASN A 351 1.65 -13.64 0.45
N GLY A 352 1.57 -14.11 -0.80
CA GLY A 352 0.43 -13.81 -1.66
C GLY A 352 -0.90 -14.32 -1.09
N GLY A 353 -2.01 -13.80 -1.60
CA GLY A 353 -3.37 -14.27 -1.31
C GLY A 353 -3.74 -15.56 -2.06
N ALA A 354 -4.62 -16.37 -1.46
CA ALA A 354 -5.10 -17.61 -2.06
C ALA A 354 -6.11 -17.34 -3.20
N LEU A 355 -6.31 -18.33 -4.07
CA LEU A 355 -7.26 -18.32 -5.17
C LEU A 355 -8.19 -19.52 -5.18
N GLY A 356 -9.31 -19.39 -5.88
CA GLY A 356 -10.26 -20.46 -6.17
C GLY A 356 -9.95 -21.23 -7.46
N LEU A 357 -10.88 -21.25 -8.41
CA LEU A 357 -10.93 -22.14 -9.56
C LEU A 357 -10.11 -21.60 -10.75
N PHE A 358 -10.24 -20.31 -11.04
CA PHE A 358 -9.60 -19.65 -12.18
C PHE A 358 -8.80 -18.42 -11.75
N GLY A 359 -7.61 -18.24 -12.34
CA GLY A 359 -6.77 -17.04 -12.16
C GLY A 359 -5.34 -17.35 -11.74
N ASN A 360 -4.45 -16.37 -11.88
CA ASN A 360 -3.04 -16.54 -11.54
C ASN A 360 -2.78 -16.24 -10.05
N GLY A 361 -2.01 -17.10 -9.39
CA GLY A 361 -1.61 -16.96 -8.00
C GLY A 361 -0.94 -15.62 -7.70
N ALA A 362 -1.13 -15.11 -6.49
CA ALA A 362 -0.52 -13.85 -6.07
C ALA A 362 0.97 -14.01 -5.84
N SER A 363 1.71 -12.94 -6.14
CA SER A 363 3.12 -12.84 -5.77
C SER A 363 3.28 -12.68 -4.26
N GLY A 364 4.33 -13.29 -3.72
CA GLY A 364 4.83 -12.95 -2.39
C GLY A 364 5.49 -11.58 -2.36
N GLY A 365 5.54 -10.96 -1.19
CA GLY A 365 6.21 -9.68 -0.95
C GLY A 365 7.70 -9.86 -0.78
N ASN A 366 8.48 -8.85 -1.16
CA ASN A 366 9.94 -8.88 -0.93
C ASN A 366 10.28 -8.71 0.55
N GLY A 367 11.38 -9.31 1.01
CA GLY A 367 11.98 -9.00 2.30
C GLY A 367 12.58 -7.60 2.33
N GLY A 368 12.55 -6.96 3.49
CA GLY A 368 13.17 -5.66 3.73
C GLY A 368 14.69 -5.77 3.86
N ALA A 369 15.42 -4.72 3.49
CA ALA A 369 16.86 -4.69 3.66
C ALA A 369 17.26 -4.65 5.15
N GLY A 370 18.41 -5.22 5.49
CA GLY A 370 19.05 -4.99 6.79
C GLY A 370 19.55 -3.55 6.90
N GLY A 371 19.56 -3.00 8.12
CA GLY A 371 20.09 -1.67 8.40
C GLY A 371 21.62 -1.67 8.38
N ASP A 372 22.20 -0.51 8.09
CA ASP A 372 23.65 -0.35 8.03
C ASP A 372 24.28 -0.25 9.44
N GLY A 373 25.52 -0.70 9.60
CA GLY A 373 26.32 -0.43 10.79
C GLY A 373 26.95 0.97 10.77
N ALA A 374 27.21 1.55 11.94
CA ALA A 374 27.86 2.86 12.07
C ALA A 374 29.38 2.78 12.02
N LEU A 375 30.02 3.87 11.56
CA LEU A 375 31.46 4.07 11.71
C LEU A 375 31.81 4.13 13.20
N GLY A 376 32.65 3.23 13.67
CA GLY A 376 33.24 3.34 15.00
C GLY A 376 34.61 3.99 14.95
N ASN A 377 35.43 3.78 15.99
CA ASN A 377 36.80 4.28 16.03
C ASN A 377 37.67 3.65 14.92
N ALA A 378 38.90 4.14 14.71
CA ALA A 378 39.80 3.62 13.65
C ALA A 378 40.09 2.09 13.75
N VAL A 379 39.70 1.44 14.85
CA VAL A 379 39.91 0.03 15.15
C VAL A 379 38.65 -0.81 14.91
N GLU A 380 37.47 -0.38 15.35
CA GLU A 380 36.23 -1.16 15.34
C GLU A 380 35.09 -0.47 14.57
N GLY A 381 34.41 -1.20 13.69
CA GLY A 381 33.24 -0.76 12.93
C GLY A 381 31.99 -1.57 13.28
N GLY A 382 30.82 -0.94 13.17
CA GLY A 382 29.53 -1.60 13.35
C GLY A 382 29.20 -2.62 12.25
N ASN A 383 28.51 -3.70 12.61
CA ASN A 383 28.05 -4.69 11.64
C ASN A 383 26.72 -4.26 11.00
N GLY A 384 26.51 -4.60 9.74
CA GLY A 384 25.23 -4.48 9.07
C GLY A 384 24.24 -5.57 9.51
N GLY A 385 22.95 -5.27 9.43
CA GLY A 385 21.87 -6.19 9.76
C GLY A 385 21.58 -7.20 8.65
N VAL A 386 20.96 -8.33 9.00
CA VAL A 386 20.51 -9.34 8.04
C VAL A 386 19.32 -8.84 7.22
N GLY A 387 19.28 -9.14 5.93
CA GLY A 387 18.11 -8.90 5.09
C GLY A 387 16.94 -9.82 5.41
N GLY A 388 15.71 -9.34 5.25
CA GLY A 388 14.49 -10.08 5.54
C GLY A 388 14.17 -11.16 4.51
N LEU A 389 13.34 -12.13 4.89
CA LEU A 389 12.91 -13.21 3.99
C LEU A 389 11.91 -12.71 2.94
N GLY A 390 11.96 -13.23 1.72
CA GLY A 390 10.89 -13.07 0.74
C GLY A 390 9.68 -13.93 1.09
N GLY A 391 8.48 -13.42 0.84
CA GLY A 391 7.23 -14.17 1.01
C GLY A 391 6.96 -15.13 -0.13
N ASP A 392 6.19 -16.19 0.11
CA ASP A 392 5.86 -17.17 -0.91
C ASP A 392 4.80 -16.65 -1.89
N GLY A 393 4.97 -17.03 -3.16
CA GLY A 393 3.92 -16.97 -4.16
C GLY A 393 2.84 -18.01 -3.86
N ARG A 394 1.59 -17.71 -4.20
CA ARG A 394 0.48 -18.65 -4.01
C ARG A 394 0.19 -19.47 -5.23
N ALA A 395 -0.47 -20.61 -5.03
CA ALA A 395 -0.91 -21.44 -6.13
C ALA A 395 -1.84 -20.69 -7.08
N GLY A 396 -1.81 -21.07 -8.36
CA GLY A 396 -2.80 -20.66 -9.35
C GLY A 396 -4.17 -21.28 -9.07
N GLY A 397 -5.16 -20.86 -9.87
CA GLY A 397 -6.50 -21.43 -9.79
C GLY A 397 -6.52 -22.95 -10.00
N LEU A 398 -7.42 -23.64 -9.31
CA LEU A 398 -7.51 -25.11 -9.32
C LEU A 398 -7.62 -25.69 -10.74
N LEU A 399 -8.39 -25.04 -11.62
CA LEU A 399 -8.68 -25.51 -12.97
C LEU A 399 -7.76 -24.88 -14.02
N TYR A 400 -7.57 -23.56 -13.93
CA TYR A 400 -6.69 -22.83 -14.85
C TYR A 400 -6.06 -21.62 -14.15
N GLY A 401 -4.74 -21.55 -14.21
CA GLY A 401 -4.01 -20.42 -13.67
C GLY A 401 -2.55 -20.73 -13.41
N ASN A 402 -1.70 -19.74 -13.62
CA ASN A 402 -0.30 -19.85 -13.29
C ASN A 402 -0.09 -19.66 -11.79
N GLY A 403 0.93 -20.31 -11.22
CA GLY A 403 1.38 -20.02 -9.87
C GLY A 403 1.96 -18.61 -9.75
N GLY A 404 1.81 -18.01 -8.58
CA GLY A 404 2.35 -16.69 -8.26
C GLY A 404 3.85 -16.73 -8.03
N THR A 405 4.54 -15.61 -8.29
CA THR A 405 5.99 -15.53 -8.08
C THR A 405 6.34 -15.44 -6.60
N GLY A 406 7.45 -16.06 -6.19
CA GLY A 406 8.03 -15.84 -4.87
C GLY A 406 8.59 -14.42 -4.74
N GLY A 407 8.55 -13.87 -3.53
CA GLY A 407 9.18 -12.60 -3.19
C GLY A 407 10.69 -12.74 -3.08
N ASN A 408 11.42 -11.68 -3.44
CA ASN A 408 12.88 -11.66 -3.27
C ASN A 408 13.26 -11.55 -1.80
N GLY A 409 14.39 -12.14 -1.42
CA GLY A 409 15.02 -11.87 -0.13
C GLY A 409 15.60 -10.45 -0.08
N GLY A 410 15.57 -9.84 1.11
CA GLY A 410 16.12 -8.50 1.34
C GLY A 410 17.65 -8.50 1.31
N LEU A 411 18.24 -7.39 0.89
CA LEU A 411 19.69 -7.20 0.96
C LEU A 411 20.15 -7.15 2.43
N GLY A 412 21.35 -7.68 2.70
CA GLY A 412 22.03 -7.41 3.95
C GLY A 412 22.45 -5.95 4.06
N GLY A 413 22.47 -5.41 5.27
CA GLY A 413 22.94 -4.07 5.56
C GLY A 413 24.46 -3.95 5.44
N ASN A 414 24.95 -2.77 5.10
CA ASN A 414 26.37 -2.51 4.96
C ASN A 414 27.07 -2.57 6.33
N GLY A 415 28.28 -3.10 6.36
CA GLY A 415 29.19 -2.93 7.49
C GLY A 415 29.85 -1.56 7.45
N ALA A 416 30.43 -1.16 8.57
CA ALA A 416 31.24 0.04 8.64
C ALA A 416 32.75 -0.25 8.48
N ALA A 417 33.53 0.73 8.03
CA ALA A 417 34.97 0.58 7.90
C ALA A 417 35.65 0.60 9.28
N GLY A 418 36.33 -0.50 9.65
CA GLY A 418 37.18 -0.65 10.83
C GLY A 418 38.42 -1.51 10.52
N THR A 419 39.46 -1.48 11.36
CA THR A 419 40.67 -2.31 11.15
C THR A 419 40.58 -3.72 11.76
N THR A 420 39.66 -3.97 12.70
CA THR A 420 39.45 -5.29 13.36
C THR A 420 38.01 -5.83 13.38
N THR A 421 36.96 -4.99 13.33
CA THR A 421 35.53 -5.43 13.33
C THR A 421 34.69 -4.52 12.41
N GLY A 422 33.56 -5.00 11.88
CA GLY A 422 32.71 -4.26 10.93
C GLY A 422 32.27 -5.10 9.73
N PHE A 423 31.38 -6.07 9.96
CA PHE A 423 30.96 -7.02 8.96
C PHE A 423 29.71 -6.56 8.23
N ALA A 424 29.63 -6.84 6.93
CA ALA A 424 28.38 -6.74 6.21
C ALA A 424 27.34 -7.71 6.80
N GLY A 425 26.06 -7.37 6.69
CA GLY A 425 24.96 -8.28 7.00
C GLY A 425 24.77 -9.33 5.91
N SER A 426 24.24 -10.49 6.29
CA SER A 426 23.81 -11.52 5.34
C SER A 426 22.56 -11.10 4.58
N GLY A 427 22.40 -11.56 3.34
CA GLY A 427 21.16 -11.39 2.60
C GLY A 427 20.06 -12.36 3.06
N GLY A 428 18.81 -11.97 2.85
CA GLY A 428 17.65 -12.78 3.18
C GLY A 428 17.38 -13.87 2.14
N PHE A 429 16.76 -14.97 2.56
CA PHE A 429 16.30 -16.01 1.64
C PHE A 429 15.07 -15.56 0.85
N ALA A 430 14.94 -16.05 -0.37
CA ALA A 430 13.76 -15.76 -1.18
C ALA A 430 12.59 -16.69 -0.88
N GLY A 431 11.38 -16.25 -1.25
CA GLY A 431 10.18 -17.07 -1.22
C GLY A 431 10.09 -17.99 -2.43
N SER A 432 9.37 -19.10 -2.26
CA SER A 432 9.06 -20.05 -3.32
C SER A 432 8.00 -19.52 -4.29
N GLY A 433 8.07 -19.95 -5.55
CA GLY A 433 6.99 -19.76 -6.51
C GLY A 433 5.83 -20.71 -6.22
N GLY A 434 4.61 -20.26 -6.44
CA GLY A 434 3.41 -21.07 -6.22
C GLY A 434 3.24 -22.15 -7.29
N ASP A 435 2.59 -23.25 -6.93
CA ASP A 435 2.25 -24.31 -7.89
C ASP A 435 1.08 -23.88 -8.81
N ALA A 436 1.11 -24.28 -10.07
CA ALA A 436 -0.12 -24.43 -10.86
C ALA A 436 -0.81 -25.74 -10.48
N MET A 437 -2.13 -25.82 -10.68
CA MET A 437 -2.92 -26.97 -10.22
C MET A 437 -3.28 -27.93 -11.36
N LEU A 438 -4.33 -27.68 -12.15
CA LEU A 438 -4.72 -28.55 -13.27
C LEU A 438 -4.08 -28.12 -14.60
N ILE A 439 -4.22 -26.84 -14.95
CA ILE A 439 -3.65 -26.23 -16.16
C ILE A 439 -2.97 -24.92 -15.77
N GLY A 440 -1.70 -24.75 -16.15
CA GLY A 440 -0.97 -23.50 -15.91
C GLY A 440 0.51 -23.73 -15.65
N THR A 441 1.28 -22.65 -15.70
CA THR A 441 2.70 -22.69 -15.42
C THR A 441 2.95 -22.49 -13.92
N GLY A 442 3.94 -23.19 -13.37
CA GLY A 442 4.40 -22.90 -12.01
C GLY A 442 4.96 -21.49 -11.88
N GLY A 443 4.84 -20.91 -10.70
CA GLY A 443 5.36 -19.59 -10.39
C GLY A 443 6.89 -19.58 -10.31
N VAL A 444 7.52 -18.47 -10.69
CA VAL A 444 8.97 -18.30 -10.56
C VAL A 444 9.34 -18.10 -9.09
N GLY A 445 10.40 -18.75 -8.61
CA GLY A 445 10.94 -18.51 -7.27
C GLY A 445 11.61 -17.15 -7.15
N GLY A 446 11.59 -16.54 -5.97
CA GLY A 446 12.23 -15.24 -5.74
C GLY A 446 13.76 -15.33 -5.78
N ASN A 447 14.45 -14.22 -6.01
CA ASN A 447 15.91 -14.17 -5.89
C ASN A 447 16.32 -13.98 -4.42
N GLY A 448 17.40 -14.65 -3.99
CA GLY A 448 18.00 -14.44 -2.69
C GLY A 448 18.63 -13.05 -2.59
N GLY A 449 18.61 -12.46 -1.40
CA GLY A 449 19.23 -11.16 -1.13
C GLY A 449 20.75 -11.24 -1.16
N GLY A 450 21.42 -10.26 -1.73
CA GLY A 450 22.87 -10.12 -1.61
C GLY A 450 23.30 -9.72 -0.20
N ILE A 451 24.56 -9.97 0.13
CA ILE A 451 25.18 -9.41 1.34
C ILE A 451 25.30 -7.88 1.24
N GLY A 452 25.44 -7.20 2.38
CA GLY A 452 25.79 -5.78 2.39
C GLY A 452 27.22 -5.49 1.89
N ALA A 453 27.51 -4.23 1.61
CA ALA A 453 28.84 -3.76 1.25
C ALA A 453 29.71 -3.50 2.49
N ARG A 454 31.04 -3.38 2.27
CA ARG A 454 32.07 -2.92 3.23
C ARG A 454 32.27 -3.82 4.47
N SER A 455 32.99 -4.92 4.26
CA SER A 455 33.53 -5.75 5.35
C SER A 455 35.00 -5.40 5.62
N THR A 456 35.44 -5.43 6.87
CA THR A 456 36.86 -5.26 7.23
C THR A 456 37.78 -6.31 6.57
N THR A 457 39.08 -6.03 6.54
CA THR A 457 40.14 -6.81 5.87
C THR A 457 40.24 -8.27 6.34
N PHE A 458 39.68 -8.62 7.50
CA PHE A 458 39.61 -9.99 8.02
C PHE A 458 38.28 -10.24 8.72
N VAL A 459 37.53 -11.22 8.24
CA VAL A 459 36.32 -11.72 8.89
C VAL A 459 36.63 -13.11 9.46
N PRO A 460 36.33 -13.41 10.73
CA PRO A 460 36.44 -14.76 11.27
C PRO A 460 35.55 -15.75 10.52
N ALA A 461 36.02 -16.98 10.30
CA ALA A 461 35.31 -17.98 9.49
C ALA A 461 33.90 -18.32 10.04
N ASP A 462 33.67 -18.16 11.34
CA ASP A 462 32.39 -18.38 12.03
C ASP A 462 31.39 -17.21 11.90
N ARG A 463 31.81 -16.07 11.33
CA ARG A 463 31.01 -14.84 11.23
C ARG A 463 30.90 -14.27 9.81
N GLN A 464 31.14 -15.10 8.79
CA GLN A 464 31.03 -14.68 7.39
C GLN A 464 29.55 -14.47 7.00
N PRO A 465 29.18 -13.31 6.43
CA PRO A 465 27.79 -13.02 6.06
C PRO A 465 27.36 -13.67 4.75
N VAL A 466 26.39 -14.59 4.77
CA VAL A 466 25.94 -15.36 3.58
C VAL A 466 25.03 -14.56 2.65
N GLY A 467 25.12 -14.83 1.35
CA GLY A 467 24.07 -14.43 0.42
C GLY A 467 22.83 -15.31 0.63
N GLY A 468 21.66 -14.78 0.28
CA GLY A 468 20.42 -15.54 0.34
C GLY A 468 20.36 -16.64 -0.71
N ILE A 469 19.78 -17.78 -0.36
CA ILE A 469 19.37 -18.83 -1.31
C ILE A 469 18.17 -18.33 -2.13
N GLY A 470 18.19 -18.64 -3.43
CA GLY A 470 17.07 -18.39 -4.34
C GLY A 470 15.89 -19.34 -4.07
N GLY A 471 14.67 -18.85 -4.28
CA GLY A 471 13.45 -19.62 -4.06
C GLY A 471 13.26 -20.68 -5.13
N ASN A 472 12.67 -21.81 -4.77
CA ASN A 472 12.29 -22.83 -5.77
C ASN A 472 11.16 -22.32 -6.65
N GLY A 473 11.16 -22.71 -7.92
CA GLY A 473 10.02 -22.53 -8.81
C GLY A 473 8.90 -23.51 -8.47
N GLY A 474 7.65 -23.08 -8.68
CA GLY A 474 6.47 -23.89 -8.45
C GLY A 474 6.27 -24.96 -9.54
N ARG A 475 5.52 -26.00 -9.23
CA ARG A 475 5.19 -27.07 -10.18
C ARG A 475 4.19 -26.59 -11.23
N ALA A 476 4.25 -27.19 -12.42
CA ALA A 476 3.25 -27.00 -13.46
C ALA A 476 1.90 -27.63 -13.11
N GLY A 477 0.87 -27.27 -13.86
CA GLY A 477 -0.43 -27.91 -13.82
C GLY A 477 -0.37 -29.38 -14.25
N LEU A 478 -1.24 -30.20 -13.67
CA LEU A 478 -1.32 -31.65 -13.88
C LEU A 478 -1.45 -32.06 -15.36
N LEU A 479 -2.25 -31.36 -16.16
CA LEU A 479 -2.50 -31.75 -17.54
C LEU A 479 -1.59 -31.01 -18.52
N PHE A 480 -1.45 -29.69 -18.33
CA PHE A 480 -0.68 -28.83 -19.21
C PHE A 480 0.01 -27.72 -18.41
N GLY A 481 1.27 -27.45 -18.75
CA GLY A 481 2.00 -26.26 -18.32
C GLY A 481 3.46 -26.56 -18.06
N THR A 482 4.27 -25.52 -17.86
CA THR A 482 5.70 -25.67 -17.55
C THR A 482 5.96 -25.41 -16.08
N GLY A 483 6.96 -26.09 -15.52
CA GLY A 483 7.44 -25.77 -14.18
C GLY A 483 7.97 -24.34 -14.12
N GLY A 484 7.81 -23.69 -12.98
CA GLY A 484 8.35 -22.36 -12.75
C GLY A 484 9.86 -22.39 -12.62
N ASN A 485 10.53 -21.33 -13.03
CA ASN A 485 11.99 -21.25 -12.86
C ASN A 485 12.35 -21.04 -11.39
N GLY A 486 13.47 -21.61 -10.96
CA GLY A 486 14.08 -21.29 -9.68
C GLY A 486 14.67 -19.87 -9.71
N GLY A 487 14.64 -19.19 -8.56
CA GLY A 487 15.24 -17.88 -8.41
C GLY A 487 16.75 -17.95 -8.19
N ASN A 488 17.46 -16.87 -8.49
CA ASN A 488 18.92 -16.85 -8.34
C ASN A 488 19.31 -16.72 -6.86
N GLY A 489 20.48 -17.26 -6.50
CA GLY A 489 21.13 -16.97 -5.23
C GLY A 489 21.62 -15.51 -5.16
N GLY A 490 21.69 -14.97 -3.96
CA GLY A 490 22.15 -13.61 -3.69
C GLY A 490 23.66 -13.48 -3.76
N ALA A 491 24.15 -12.33 -4.20
CA ALA A 491 25.59 -12.07 -4.28
C ALA A 491 26.27 -12.16 -2.90
N THR A 492 27.50 -12.67 -2.88
CA THR A 492 28.41 -12.76 -1.72
C THR A 492 29.63 -11.85 -1.89
N SER A 493 30.47 -11.71 -0.85
CA SER A 493 31.65 -10.83 -0.85
C SER A 493 32.82 -11.42 -1.62
N VAL A 494 33.70 -10.53 -2.11
CA VAL A 494 35.03 -10.89 -2.60
C VAL A 494 35.87 -11.41 -1.43
N GLY A 495 36.13 -12.72 -1.40
CA GLY A 495 37.05 -13.36 -0.44
C GLY A 495 36.38 -14.28 0.59
N GLY A 496 35.05 -14.32 0.69
CA GLY A 496 34.33 -15.19 1.63
C GLY A 496 34.06 -16.61 1.10
N THR A 497 34.06 -17.60 2.00
CA THR A 497 33.56 -18.98 1.83
C THR A 497 32.08 -19.13 2.22
N LEU A 498 31.12 -18.96 1.28
CA LEU A 498 29.70 -18.88 1.66
C LEU A 498 28.74 -19.48 0.64
N TYR A 499 27.58 -19.92 1.13
CA TYR A 499 26.54 -20.60 0.38
C TYR A 499 25.44 -19.62 -0.04
N ALA A 500 25.25 -19.47 -1.34
CA ALA A 500 24.15 -18.70 -1.92
C ALA A 500 23.65 -19.45 -3.17
N ALA A 501 23.04 -20.61 -2.95
CA ALA A 501 22.60 -21.44 -4.06
C ALA A 501 21.41 -20.81 -4.80
N GLY A 502 21.32 -21.09 -6.09
CA GLY A 502 20.09 -20.86 -6.85
C GLY A 502 19.01 -21.85 -6.44
N GLY A 503 17.76 -21.44 -6.56
CA GLY A 503 16.60 -22.29 -6.31
C GLY A 503 16.41 -23.32 -7.40
N ASN A 504 15.77 -24.44 -7.08
CA ASN A 504 15.47 -25.47 -8.07
C ASN A 504 14.33 -25.01 -8.99
N GLY A 505 14.37 -25.45 -10.24
CA GLY A 505 13.23 -25.34 -11.15
C GLY A 505 12.09 -26.26 -10.71
N GLY A 506 10.86 -25.81 -10.93
CA GLY A 506 9.66 -26.60 -10.66
C GLY A 506 9.50 -27.74 -11.65
N ASN A 507 8.88 -28.83 -11.21
CA ASN A 507 8.61 -29.96 -12.11
C ASN A 507 7.44 -29.64 -13.06
N GLY A 508 7.46 -30.27 -14.24
CA GLY A 508 6.31 -30.38 -15.14
C GLY A 508 5.16 -31.18 -14.53
N GLY A 509 4.04 -31.23 -15.26
CA GLY A 509 2.79 -31.89 -14.82
C GLY A 509 2.81 -33.41 -14.95
N TRP A 510 1.67 -33.99 -15.26
CA TRP A 510 1.55 -35.41 -15.61
C TRP A 510 1.54 -35.61 -17.13
N VAL A 511 0.68 -34.90 -17.87
CA VAL A 511 0.50 -35.21 -19.29
C VAL A 511 1.47 -34.43 -20.16
N PHE A 512 1.38 -33.09 -20.18
CA PHE A 512 2.26 -32.22 -20.94
C PHE A 512 2.94 -31.19 -20.04
N GLY A 513 4.24 -31.01 -20.20
CA GLY A 513 4.93 -29.93 -19.53
C GLY A 513 6.44 -30.08 -19.44
N ASP A 514 7.16 -29.01 -19.73
CA ASP A 514 8.59 -28.94 -19.47
C ASP A 514 8.85 -28.66 -17.99
N GLY A 515 9.99 -29.12 -17.48
CA GLY A 515 10.49 -28.68 -16.19
C GLY A 515 11.03 -27.25 -16.26
N GLY A 516 10.90 -26.51 -15.15
CA GLY A 516 11.45 -25.15 -15.04
C GLY A 516 12.98 -25.17 -14.95
N THR A 517 13.63 -24.08 -15.34
CA THR A 517 15.08 -23.98 -15.19
C THR A 517 15.47 -23.78 -13.74
N GLY A 518 16.59 -24.35 -13.31
CA GLY A 518 17.21 -24.00 -12.03
C GLY A 518 17.74 -22.57 -12.05
N GLY A 519 17.69 -21.91 -10.89
CA GLY A 519 18.25 -20.57 -10.71
C GLY A 519 19.77 -20.61 -10.64
N ASN A 520 20.43 -19.51 -11.01
CA ASN A 520 21.88 -19.43 -10.92
C ASN A 520 22.34 -19.27 -9.46
N GLY A 521 23.52 -19.78 -9.14
CA GLY A 521 24.17 -19.48 -7.86
C GLY A 521 24.57 -18.01 -7.74
N GLY A 522 24.66 -17.52 -6.51
CA GLY A 522 25.08 -16.16 -6.20
C GLY A 522 26.53 -15.88 -6.59
N ALA A 523 26.76 -14.74 -7.25
CA ALA A 523 28.09 -14.24 -7.58
C ALA A 523 28.94 -14.02 -6.32
N GLY A 524 30.25 -14.34 -6.35
CA GLY A 524 31.11 -14.23 -5.17
C GLY A 524 32.61 -14.25 -5.48
N GLY A 525 33.43 -14.15 -4.43
CA GLY A 525 34.88 -14.32 -4.55
C GLY A 525 35.33 -15.78 -4.71
N ALA A 526 36.64 -15.99 -4.91
CA ALA A 526 37.26 -17.29 -5.26
C ALA A 526 36.78 -18.51 -4.46
N ASN A 527 36.40 -18.33 -3.20
CA ASN A 527 36.00 -19.43 -2.31
C ASN A 527 34.48 -19.55 -2.08
N SER A 528 33.66 -18.71 -2.71
CA SER A 528 32.20 -18.72 -2.53
C SER A 528 31.54 -19.89 -3.26
N ALA A 529 30.65 -20.61 -2.59
CA ALA A 529 29.92 -21.76 -3.11
C ALA A 529 28.48 -21.37 -3.48
N GLY A 530 28.34 -20.60 -4.55
CA GLY A 530 27.04 -20.35 -5.18
C GLY A 530 26.70 -21.48 -6.13
N ASN A 531 26.11 -22.59 -5.64
CA ASN A 531 25.72 -23.66 -6.56
C ASN A 531 24.51 -23.24 -7.40
N GLY A 532 24.50 -23.61 -8.68
CA GLY A 532 23.32 -23.51 -9.51
C GLY A 532 22.24 -24.49 -9.03
N GLY A 533 20.99 -24.06 -9.12
CA GLY A 533 19.82 -24.88 -8.80
C GLY A 533 19.62 -25.99 -9.82
N VAL A 534 19.03 -27.10 -9.38
CA VAL A 534 18.69 -28.21 -10.27
C VAL A 534 17.52 -27.82 -11.17
N GLY A 535 17.57 -28.20 -12.44
CA GLY A 535 16.44 -28.06 -13.37
C GLY A 535 15.30 -29.01 -13.00
N GLY A 536 14.06 -28.54 -13.13
CA GLY A 536 12.88 -29.34 -12.85
C GLY A 536 12.75 -30.52 -13.81
N ASN A 537 12.19 -31.63 -13.35
CA ASN A 537 11.86 -32.73 -14.24
C ASN A 537 10.69 -32.35 -15.15
N ALA A 538 10.64 -32.93 -16.36
CA ALA A 538 9.49 -32.83 -17.24
C ALA A 538 8.23 -33.47 -16.64
N ALA A 539 7.11 -33.32 -17.35
CA ALA A 539 5.91 -34.08 -17.08
C ALA A 539 6.12 -35.60 -17.26
N LEU A 540 5.18 -36.40 -16.76
CA LEU A 540 5.27 -37.86 -16.86
C LEU A 540 5.26 -38.37 -18.31
N LEU A 541 4.40 -37.85 -19.19
CA LEU A 541 4.23 -38.39 -20.55
C LEU A 541 5.01 -37.59 -21.61
N PHE A 542 4.80 -36.28 -21.69
CA PHE A 542 5.38 -35.44 -22.72
C PHE A 542 6.04 -34.18 -22.14
N GLY A 543 7.28 -33.91 -22.52
CA GLY A 543 7.99 -32.67 -22.15
C GLY A 543 9.47 -32.89 -21.88
N ASN A 544 10.20 -31.79 -21.84
CA ASN A 544 11.65 -31.77 -21.66
C ASN A 544 12.00 -31.41 -20.21
N GLY A 545 13.10 -31.97 -19.73
CA GLY A 545 13.66 -31.57 -18.45
C GLY A 545 14.16 -30.13 -18.50
N GLY A 546 14.01 -29.40 -17.40
CA GLY A 546 14.52 -28.05 -17.27
C GLY A 546 16.05 -28.01 -17.21
N ALA A 547 16.65 -26.93 -17.69
CA ALA A 547 18.09 -26.72 -17.57
C ALA A 547 18.50 -26.54 -16.10
N GLY A 548 19.68 -27.03 -15.72
CA GLY A 548 20.30 -26.66 -14.45
C GLY A 548 20.83 -25.22 -14.48
N GLY A 549 20.80 -24.55 -13.35
CA GLY A 549 21.34 -23.20 -13.19
C GLY A 549 22.87 -23.19 -13.21
N THR A 550 23.48 -22.08 -13.60
CA THR A 550 24.94 -21.97 -13.56
C THR A 550 25.44 -21.78 -12.13
N GLY A 551 26.67 -22.24 -11.85
CA GLY A 551 27.38 -21.85 -10.64
C GLY A 551 27.59 -20.34 -10.58
N GLY A 552 27.74 -19.81 -9.38
CA GLY A 552 27.93 -18.39 -9.11
C GLY A 552 29.27 -17.89 -9.64
N THR A 553 29.26 -16.73 -10.31
CA THR A 553 30.47 -16.17 -10.93
C THR A 553 31.58 -15.93 -9.91
N GLY A 554 32.83 -16.20 -10.29
CA GLY A 554 34.03 -15.90 -9.51
C GLY A 554 34.35 -16.88 -8.38
N GLY A 555 33.43 -17.77 -7.99
CA GLY A 555 33.59 -18.70 -6.88
C GLY A 555 33.89 -20.14 -7.26
N ILE A 556 33.62 -21.08 -6.35
CA ILE A 556 33.76 -22.54 -6.55
C ILE A 556 32.42 -23.26 -6.80
N GLY A 557 31.35 -22.50 -7.03
CA GLY A 557 30.00 -23.02 -7.19
C GLY A 557 29.89 -24.00 -8.37
N ALA A 558 29.27 -25.15 -8.13
CA ALA A 558 28.96 -26.11 -9.18
C ALA A 558 27.73 -25.69 -9.97
N GLY A 559 27.67 -26.06 -11.25
CA GLY A 559 26.45 -25.99 -12.03
C GLY A 559 25.41 -26.99 -11.54
N GLY A 560 24.14 -26.62 -11.63
CA GLY A 560 23.02 -27.48 -11.27
C GLY A 560 22.82 -28.59 -12.29
N ALA A 561 22.33 -29.74 -11.86
CA ALA A 561 21.97 -30.81 -12.79
C ALA A 561 20.76 -30.41 -13.65
N GLY A 562 20.72 -30.86 -14.90
CA GLY A 562 19.53 -30.79 -15.73
C GLY A 562 18.45 -31.77 -15.28
N GLY A 563 17.19 -31.39 -15.44
CA GLY A 563 16.05 -32.22 -15.10
C GLY A 563 15.85 -33.39 -16.06
N ARG A 564 15.16 -34.44 -15.62
CA ARG A 564 14.85 -35.59 -16.49
C ARG A 564 13.78 -35.24 -17.52
N GLY A 565 13.89 -35.81 -18.72
CA GLY A 565 12.83 -35.79 -19.72
C GLY A 565 11.65 -36.67 -19.32
N ALA A 566 10.52 -36.51 -20.02
CA ALA A 566 9.33 -37.32 -19.79
C ALA A 566 9.54 -38.82 -20.11
N ILE A 567 8.64 -39.68 -19.60
CA ILE A 567 8.73 -41.12 -19.82
C ILE A 567 8.57 -41.45 -21.31
N LEU A 568 7.54 -40.89 -21.98
CA LEU A 568 7.19 -41.30 -23.34
C LEU A 568 7.98 -40.51 -24.39
N ILE A 569 7.84 -39.18 -24.43
CA ILE A 569 8.61 -38.31 -25.33
C ILE A 569 9.12 -37.10 -24.58
N GLY A 570 10.45 -36.97 -24.47
CA GLY A 570 11.05 -35.87 -23.75
C GLY A 570 12.56 -35.91 -23.73
N ASN A 571 13.19 -34.76 -24.00
CA ASN A 571 14.63 -34.64 -23.85
C ASN A 571 14.99 -34.38 -22.39
N GLY A 572 16.15 -34.85 -21.95
CA GLY A 572 16.74 -34.42 -20.70
C GLY A 572 17.20 -32.95 -20.77
N GLY A 573 17.11 -32.26 -19.65
CA GLY A 573 17.58 -30.87 -19.54
C GLY A 573 19.09 -30.78 -19.56
N VAL A 574 19.64 -29.68 -20.08
CA VAL A 574 21.09 -29.44 -20.04
C VAL A 574 21.55 -29.19 -18.60
N GLY A 575 22.74 -29.67 -18.25
CA GLY A 575 23.40 -29.33 -17.00
C GLY A 575 23.89 -27.88 -17.03
N GLY A 576 23.86 -27.21 -15.89
CA GLY A 576 24.38 -25.86 -15.75
C GLY A 576 25.90 -25.83 -15.76
N ASN A 577 26.50 -24.75 -16.24
CA ASN A 577 27.95 -24.58 -16.21
C ASN A 577 28.45 -24.35 -14.78
N GLY A 578 29.70 -24.70 -14.51
CA GLY A 578 30.41 -24.28 -13.30
C GLY A 578 30.59 -22.76 -13.20
N ALA A 579 31.03 -22.28 -12.05
CA ALA A 579 31.25 -20.86 -11.73
C ALA A 579 32.02 -20.08 -12.81
N PRO A 580 31.38 -19.18 -13.59
CA PRO A 580 32.08 -18.41 -14.62
C PRO A 580 33.18 -17.54 -14.02
N GLY A 581 34.40 -17.61 -14.57
CA GLY A 581 35.57 -16.90 -14.02
C GLY A 581 36.07 -17.44 -12.67
N GLY A 582 35.55 -18.57 -12.21
CA GLY A 582 35.93 -19.26 -10.98
C GLY A 582 36.29 -20.73 -11.22
N ASN A 583 36.15 -21.55 -10.18
CA ASN A 583 36.60 -22.94 -10.15
C ASN A 583 35.46 -23.91 -9.78
N GLY A 584 34.49 -24.10 -10.70
CA GLY A 584 33.28 -24.88 -10.44
C GLY A 584 33.14 -26.08 -11.38
N ALA A 585 32.64 -27.19 -10.85
CA ALA A 585 32.26 -28.34 -11.69
C ALA A 585 31.00 -28.01 -12.50
N GLY A 586 30.92 -28.54 -13.72
CA GLY A 586 29.70 -28.51 -14.51
C GLY A 586 28.65 -29.48 -13.95
N GLY A 587 27.38 -29.11 -14.08
CA GLY A 587 26.26 -29.95 -13.69
C GLY A 587 26.01 -31.07 -14.70
N ASN A 588 25.54 -32.22 -14.24
CA ASN A 588 25.20 -33.32 -15.13
C ASN A 588 23.97 -32.98 -15.98
N GLY A 589 23.96 -33.43 -17.23
CA GLY A 589 22.79 -33.39 -18.08
C GLY A 589 21.71 -34.38 -17.61
N GLY A 590 20.46 -34.00 -17.75
CA GLY A 590 19.31 -34.85 -17.45
C GLY A 590 19.17 -35.99 -18.46
N SER A 591 18.61 -37.11 -18.04
CA SER A 591 18.37 -38.25 -18.93
C SER A 591 16.97 -38.19 -19.53
N ALA A 592 16.84 -38.65 -20.78
CA ALA A 592 15.56 -39.06 -21.36
C ALA A 592 15.22 -40.50 -20.90
N VAL A 593 14.00 -40.98 -21.21
CA VAL A 593 13.53 -42.31 -20.79
C VAL A 593 13.26 -43.23 -21.97
N LEU A 594 12.18 -43.05 -22.73
CA LEU A 594 11.85 -43.92 -23.87
C LEU A 594 12.25 -43.30 -25.21
N ILE A 595 11.73 -42.11 -25.53
CA ILE A 595 12.03 -41.35 -26.74
C ILE A 595 12.51 -39.95 -26.36
N GLY A 596 13.70 -39.57 -26.81
CA GLY A 596 14.28 -38.24 -26.58
C GLY A 596 15.79 -38.30 -26.36
N ASN A 597 16.46 -37.18 -26.56
CA ASN A 597 17.90 -37.06 -26.35
C ASN A 597 18.20 -36.79 -24.86
N GLY A 598 19.32 -37.32 -24.38
CA GLY A 598 19.89 -36.89 -23.11
C GLY A 598 20.36 -35.44 -23.20
N GLY A 599 20.25 -34.70 -22.10
CA GLY A 599 20.77 -33.35 -22.01
C GLY A 599 22.28 -33.34 -21.93
N ASN A 600 22.91 -32.32 -22.51
CA ASN A 600 24.36 -32.15 -22.40
C ASN A 600 24.77 -31.85 -20.95
N GLY A 601 25.94 -32.33 -20.54
CA GLY A 601 26.57 -31.88 -19.31
C GLY A 601 27.03 -30.43 -19.43
N GLY A 602 26.96 -29.67 -18.33
CA GLY A 602 27.48 -28.31 -18.29
C GLY A 602 29.00 -28.30 -18.27
N ASN A 603 29.60 -27.24 -18.79
CA ASN A 603 31.05 -27.09 -18.81
C ASN A 603 31.58 -26.82 -17.40
N GLY A 604 32.74 -27.38 -17.09
CA GLY A 604 33.51 -27.02 -15.91
C GLY A 604 34.19 -25.67 -16.11
N THR A 605 34.63 -25.06 -15.02
CA THR A 605 35.43 -23.83 -15.04
C THR A 605 36.65 -23.97 -14.13
N GLY A 606 37.77 -23.36 -14.51
CA GLY A 606 39.04 -23.51 -13.82
C GLY A 606 39.53 -24.96 -13.86
N THR A 607 39.72 -25.57 -12.69
CA THR A 607 40.05 -27.00 -12.51
C THR A 607 38.81 -27.87 -12.27
N GLY A 608 37.61 -27.29 -12.27
CA GLY A 608 36.37 -28.04 -12.14
C GLY A 608 36.12 -28.93 -13.36
N ALA A 609 35.72 -30.18 -13.13
CA ALA A 609 35.39 -31.10 -14.20
C ALA A 609 34.07 -30.71 -14.89
N GLY A 610 33.98 -30.95 -16.20
CA GLY A 610 32.71 -30.91 -16.92
C GLY A 610 31.71 -31.94 -16.39
N GLY A 611 30.43 -31.62 -16.49
CA GLY A 611 29.35 -32.52 -16.10
C GLY A 611 29.19 -33.68 -17.09
N ALA A 612 28.70 -34.82 -16.61
CA ALA A 612 28.36 -35.93 -17.48
C ALA A 612 27.17 -35.57 -18.38
N GLY A 613 27.17 -36.05 -19.62
CA GLY A 613 25.98 -36.03 -20.47
C GLY A 613 24.92 -37.02 -19.97
N GLY A 614 23.64 -36.67 -20.13
CA GLY A 614 22.53 -37.54 -19.77
C GLY A 614 22.33 -38.68 -20.78
N ALA A 615 21.69 -39.76 -20.34
CA ALA A 615 21.35 -40.86 -21.23
C ALA A 615 20.23 -40.46 -22.22
N GLY A 616 20.35 -40.93 -23.46
CA GLY A 616 19.26 -40.90 -24.45
C GLY A 616 18.17 -41.91 -24.14
N GLY A 617 17.02 -41.77 -24.80
CA GLY A 617 15.89 -42.66 -24.64
C GLY A 617 16.22 -44.10 -25.07
N PHE A 618 15.68 -45.07 -24.33
CA PHE A 618 15.91 -46.50 -24.56
C PHE A 618 15.55 -46.95 -25.98
N LEU A 619 14.48 -46.40 -26.55
CA LEU A 619 14.02 -46.76 -27.88
C LEU A 619 14.63 -45.85 -28.96
N PHE A 620 14.58 -44.53 -28.76
CA PHE A 620 15.17 -43.55 -29.66
C PHE A 620 15.74 -42.36 -28.88
N GLY A 621 16.98 -41.98 -29.21
CA GLY A 621 17.62 -40.83 -28.59
C GLY A 621 19.13 -40.94 -28.60
N GLN A 622 19.82 -39.80 -28.66
CA GLN A 622 21.27 -39.73 -28.44
C GLN A 622 21.57 -39.41 -26.98
N ASN A 623 22.68 -39.95 -26.46
CA ASN A 623 23.24 -39.49 -25.20
C ASN A 623 23.69 -38.03 -25.35
N GLY A 624 23.53 -37.25 -24.28
CA GLY A 624 24.08 -35.91 -24.22
C GLY A 624 25.59 -35.93 -24.24
N THR A 625 26.21 -34.87 -24.75
CA THR A 625 27.66 -34.73 -24.71
C THR A 625 28.09 -34.37 -23.28
N PRO A 626 29.20 -34.93 -22.76
CA PRO A 626 29.84 -34.40 -21.57
C PRO A 626 30.25 -32.93 -21.76
N GLY A 627 30.22 -32.15 -20.68
CA GLY A 627 30.78 -30.81 -20.68
C GLY A 627 32.30 -30.85 -20.74
N THR A 628 32.89 -29.77 -21.24
CA THR A 628 34.36 -29.59 -21.29
C THR A 628 34.91 -29.12 -19.96
#